data_AF-R9K6X0-F1
#
_entry.id   AF-R9K6X0-F1
#
_cell.length_a   1.000
_cell.length_b   1.000
_cell.length_c   1.000
_cell.angle_alpha   90.00
_cell.angle_beta   90.00
_cell.angle_gamma   90.00
#
_symmetry.space_group_name_H-M   'P 1'
#
loop_
_entity.id
_entity.type
_entity.pdbx_description
1 polymer ?
#
loop_
_entity_poly.entity_id
_entity_poly.type
_entity_poly.pdbx_seq_one_letter_code
_entity_poly.pdbx_strand_id
1 'polypeptide(L)'
;MIRIEIKNIIKNPALYISIFIMWAALYFGIYQERSSDILYLFENTTTIGIVHLLLPALVVLPYAAICAEEINSNYYRYTVIRSDAKKYISSRILASIISAVLVCLAAEILFVMVFMIFQSGYIGEGIYSEALNGTFYEVFYEKHEYIVPLICKMYAFSIYGIIWSLFALVLSCFTGNKYVVAAGPFLAQTAFSFFSELFGLHLLNPGLLLIKGPIHGLIYGGLIHVTLYQIYGIVILGSIVWIIMSRRIKNG
;
A
#
# COMPACT_ATOMS: atom_id res chain seq x y z
N MET A 1 18.95 -10.39 -10.91
CA MET A 1 18.98 -9.20 -10.05
C MET A 1 17.76 -9.13 -9.15
N ILE A 2 16.56 -9.03 -9.73
CA ILE A 2 15.27 -9.02 -9.01
C ILE A 2 15.14 -10.15 -7.98
N ARG A 3 15.50 -11.40 -8.34
CA ARG A 3 15.44 -12.55 -7.42
C ARG A 3 16.30 -12.39 -6.16
N ILE A 4 17.42 -11.67 -6.25
CA ILE A 4 18.32 -11.42 -5.12
C ILE A 4 17.70 -10.35 -4.22
N GLU A 5 17.19 -9.28 -4.80
CA GLU A 5 16.52 -8.19 -4.06
C GLU A 5 15.29 -8.70 -3.31
N ILE A 6 14.44 -9.52 -3.95
CA ILE A 6 13.27 -10.14 -3.29
C ILE A 6 13.72 -11.04 -2.12
N LYS A 7 14.79 -11.82 -2.31
CA LYS A 7 15.32 -12.68 -1.24
C LYS A 7 15.84 -11.85 -0.07
N ASN A 8 16.45 -10.70 -0.33
CA ASN A 8 16.90 -9.78 0.70
C ASN A 8 15.73 -9.13 1.43
N ILE A 9 14.65 -8.79 0.72
CA ILE A 9 13.40 -8.28 1.31
C ILE A 9 12.81 -9.30 2.28
N ILE A 10 12.63 -10.56 1.86
CA ILE A 10 12.02 -11.61 2.69
C ILE A 10 12.86 -11.89 3.94
N LYS A 11 14.19 -11.83 3.83
CA LYS A 11 15.08 -12.08 4.97
C LYS A 11 15.19 -10.91 5.95
N ASN A 12 14.71 -9.72 5.57
CA ASN A 12 14.87 -8.54 6.39
C ASN A 12 13.90 -8.57 7.59
N PRO A 13 14.38 -8.48 8.85
CA PRO A 13 13.50 -8.42 10.03
C PRO A 13 12.51 -7.25 10.00
N ALA A 14 12.85 -6.15 9.33
CA ALA A 14 11.98 -4.99 9.20
C ALA A 14 10.66 -5.32 8.47
N LEU A 15 10.65 -6.32 7.58
CA LEU A 15 9.44 -6.77 6.89
C LEU A 15 8.45 -7.40 7.87
N TYR A 16 8.92 -8.32 8.72
CA TYR A 16 8.09 -8.98 9.71
C TYR A 16 7.56 -8.02 10.77
N ILE A 17 8.39 -7.06 11.20
CA ILE A 17 7.98 -6.00 12.12
C ILE A 17 6.87 -5.15 11.49
N SER A 18 7.02 -4.78 10.21
CA SER A 18 6.02 -3.96 9.50
C SER A 18 4.69 -4.69 9.34
N ILE A 19 4.73 -5.99 9.02
CA ILE A 19 3.54 -6.84 8.93
C ILE A 19 2.84 -6.94 10.28
N PHE A 20 3.60 -7.19 11.36
CA PHE A 20 3.02 -7.32 12.69
C PHE A 20 2.38 -6.02 13.18
N ILE A 21 3.04 -4.87 12.98
CA ILE A 21 2.49 -3.56 13.36
C ILE A 21 1.25 -3.23 12.52
N MET A 22 1.26 -3.53 11.21
CA MET A 22 0.10 -3.32 10.34
C MET A 22 -1.09 -4.18 10.78
N TRP A 23 -0.84 -5.46 11.09
CA TRP A 23 -1.86 -6.36 11.62
C TRP A 23 -2.40 -5.88 12.97
N ALA A 24 -1.53 -5.46 13.89
CA ALA A 24 -1.95 -4.91 15.18
C ALA A 24 -2.79 -3.64 14.99
N ALA A 25 -2.42 -2.77 14.06
CA ALA A 25 -3.19 -1.57 13.73
C ALA A 25 -4.60 -1.91 13.20
N LEU A 26 -4.71 -2.93 12.33
CA LEU A 26 -6.00 -3.46 11.88
C LEU A 26 -6.82 -4.01 13.06
N TYR A 27 -6.20 -4.78 13.96
CA TYR A 27 -6.88 -5.34 15.12
C TYR A 27 -7.37 -4.28 16.10
N PHE A 28 -6.55 -3.28 16.43
CA PHE A 28 -6.95 -2.20 17.34
C PHE A 28 -8.04 -1.29 16.77
N GLY A 29 -8.12 -1.16 15.44
CA GLY A 29 -9.19 -0.40 14.79
C GLY A 29 -10.61 -0.92 15.05
N ILE A 30 -10.74 -2.13 15.61
CA ILE A 30 -12.03 -2.79 15.92
C ILE A 30 -12.60 -2.38 17.27
N TYR A 31 -11.80 -1.77 18.15
CA TYR A 31 -12.15 -1.59 19.57
C TYR A 31 -13.50 -0.89 19.81
N GLN A 32 -14.04 -0.21 18.81
CA GLN A 32 -15.28 0.54 18.91
C GLN A 32 -16.55 -0.22 18.50
N GLU A 33 -16.48 -1.32 17.73
CA GLU A 33 -17.66 -2.00 17.19
C GLU A 33 -17.59 -3.54 17.27
N ARG A 34 -18.67 -4.15 17.77
CA ARG A 34 -18.76 -5.57 18.09
C ARG A 34 -19.67 -6.31 17.10
N SER A 35 -19.42 -6.12 15.80
CA SER A 35 -20.06 -6.89 14.73
C SER A 35 -19.35 -8.23 14.53
N SER A 36 -20.09 -9.29 14.21
CA SER A 36 -19.52 -10.60 13.87
C SER A 36 -19.10 -10.74 12.40
N ASP A 37 -19.38 -9.72 11.58
CA ASP A 37 -19.08 -9.71 10.16
C ASP A 37 -17.65 -9.24 9.88
N ILE A 38 -16.84 -10.12 9.27
CA ILE A 38 -15.45 -9.85 8.88
C ILE A 38 -15.36 -8.71 7.86
N LEU A 39 -16.29 -8.64 6.90
CA LEU A 39 -16.28 -7.61 5.85
C LEU A 39 -16.53 -6.23 6.44
N TYR A 40 -17.50 -6.15 7.35
CA TYR A 40 -17.78 -4.93 8.11
C TYR A 40 -16.56 -4.49 8.94
N LEU A 41 -15.92 -5.41 9.68
CA LEU A 41 -14.74 -5.08 10.49
C LEU A 41 -13.56 -4.61 9.63
N PHE A 42 -13.35 -5.23 8.47
CA PHE A 42 -12.32 -4.81 7.53
C PHE A 42 -12.59 -3.41 6.97
N GLU A 43 -13.84 -3.13 6.59
CA GLU A 43 -14.23 -1.82 6.10
C GLU A 43 -14.11 -0.75 7.19
N ASN A 44 -14.49 -1.04 8.43
CA ASN A 44 -14.39 -0.07 9.53
C ASN A 44 -12.93 0.30 9.83
N THR A 45 -12.08 -0.72 9.95
CA THR A 45 -10.65 -0.54 10.29
C THR A 45 -9.88 0.20 9.21
N THR A 46 -10.23 -0.02 7.94
CA THR A 46 -9.64 0.69 6.81
C THR A 46 -10.23 2.09 6.63
N THR A 47 -11.51 2.29 6.96
CA THR A 47 -12.24 3.55 6.74
C THR A 47 -12.09 4.57 7.87
N ILE A 48 -12.30 4.15 9.11
CA ILE A 48 -12.31 5.01 10.29
C ILE A 48 -11.07 4.77 11.17
N GLY A 49 -10.51 3.55 11.12
CA GLY A 49 -9.36 3.16 11.95
C GLY A 49 -8.03 3.84 11.59
N ILE A 50 -7.06 3.82 12.51
CA ILE A 50 -5.72 4.43 12.42
C ILE A 50 -4.87 3.91 11.24
N VAL A 51 -5.25 2.78 10.66
CA VAL A 51 -4.51 2.07 9.62
C VAL A 51 -4.28 2.95 8.40
N HIS A 52 -5.26 3.74 7.96
CA HIS A 52 -5.12 4.61 6.78
C HIS A 52 -4.00 5.64 6.91
N LEU A 53 -3.71 6.07 8.14
CA LEU A 53 -2.70 7.07 8.47
C LEU A 53 -1.31 6.44 8.63
N LEU A 54 -1.23 5.23 9.21
CA LEU A 54 0.06 4.54 9.40
C LEU A 54 0.54 3.81 8.14
N LEU A 55 -0.36 3.55 7.18
CA LEU A 55 -0.08 2.69 6.03
C LEU A 55 1.18 3.12 5.24
N PRO A 56 1.34 4.38 4.82
CA PRO A 56 2.53 4.78 4.05
C PRO A 56 3.84 4.66 4.79
N ALA A 57 3.83 4.83 6.13
CA ALA A 57 5.03 4.66 6.93
C ALA A 57 5.44 3.18 6.99
N LEU A 58 4.48 2.30 7.30
CA LEU A 58 4.75 0.88 7.54
C LEU A 58 5.13 0.13 6.26
N VAL A 59 4.49 0.47 5.14
CA VAL A 59 4.78 -0.13 3.83
C VAL A 59 6.22 0.15 3.37
N VAL A 60 6.80 1.26 3.80
CA VAL A 60 8.12 1.75 3.35
C VAL A 60 9.27 1.21 4.20
N LEU A 61 9.02 0.89 5.47
CA LEU A 61 10.03 0.40 6.42
C LEU A 61 10.95 -0.73 5.90
N PRO A 62 10.45 -1.84 5.32
CA PRO A 62 11.32 -2.92 4.85
C PRO A 62 12.26 -2.44 3.75
N TYR A 63 11.77 -1.60 2.85
CA TYR A 63 12.56 -1.07 1.75
C TYR A 63 13.56 0.00 2.22
N ALA A 64 13.16 0.87 3.14
CA ALA A 64 14.03 1.87 3.75
C ALA A 64 15.20 1.23 4.51
N ALA A 65 14.97 0.11 5.20
CA ALA A 65 16.02 -0.65 5.87
C ALA A 65 17.06 -1.21 4.89
N ILE A 66 16.62 -1.79 3.77
CA ILE A 66 17.53 -2.29 2.72
C ILE A 66 18.32 -1.14 2.09
N CYS A 67 17.65 -0.02 1.79
CA CYS A 67 18.33 1.16 1.26
C CYS A 67 19.42 1.67 2.21
N ALA A 68 19.14 1.66 3.52
CA ALA A 68 20.11 2.08 4.54
C ALA A 68 21.34 1.16 4.56
N GLU A 69 21.14 -0.16 4.49
CA GLU A 69 22.24 -1.13 4.42
C GLU A 69 23.10 -0.95 3.16
N GLU A 70 22.48 -0.67 2.01
CA GLU A 70 23.20 -0.45 0.76
C GLU A 70 24.00 0.85 0.72
N ILE A 71 23.47 1.91 1.34
CA ILE A 71 24.19 3.18 1.52
C ILE A 71 25.42 2.95 2.41
N ASN A 72 25.27 2.24 3.52
CA ASN A 72 26.36 1.97 4.47
C ASN A 72 27.45 1.06 3.89
N SER A 73 27.07 0.09 3.06
CA SER A 73 27.99 -0.90 2.48
C SER A 73 28.59 -0.48 1.13
N ASN A 74 28.21 0.69 0.59
CA ASN A 74 28.53 1.12 -0.77
C ASN A 74 28.19 0.06 -1.85
N TYR A 75 27.23 -0.82 -1.57
CA TYR A 75 26.89 -1.95 -2.43
C TYR A 75 26.50 -1.50 -3.84
N TYR A 76 25.90 -0.31 -3.96
CA TYR A 76 25.50 0.30 -5.23
C TYR A 76 26.64 0.35 -6.27
N ARG A 77 27.88 0.66 -5.87
CA ARG A 77 29.03 0.75 -6.80
C ARG A 77 29.37 -0.62 -7.39
N TYR A 78 29.47 -1.63 -6.54
CA TYR A 78 29.80 -2.99 -6.96
C TYR A 78 28.72 -3.60 -7.85
N THR A 79 27.46 -3.24 -7.60
CA THR A 79 26.32 -3.73 -8.37
C THR A 79 26.27 -3.09 -9.77
N VAL A 80 26.47 -1.78 -9.87
CA VAL A 80 26.46 -1.06 -11.16
C VAL A 80 27.65 -1.45 -12.04
N ILE A 81 28.82 -1.73 -11.46
CA ILE A 81 29.99 -2.21 -12.22
C ILE A 81 29.74 -3.59 -12.84
N ARG A 82 28.97 -4.46 -12.16
CA ARG A 82 28.73 -5.85 -12.58
C ARG A 82 27.46 -6.04 -13.42
N SER A 83 26.60 -5.04 -13.55
CA SER A 83 25.29 -5.20 -14.21
C SER A 83 24.86 -3.93 -14.95
N ASP A 84 24.01 -4.11 -15.97
CA ASP A 84 23.45 -2.97 -16.72
C ASP A 84 22.67 -2.03 -15.78
N ALA A 85 22.99 -0.73 -15.84
CA ALA A 85 22.31 0.32 -15.08
C ALA A 85 20.77 0.26 -15.23
N LYS A 86 20.27 -0.06 -16.43
CA LYS A 86 18.83 -0.22 -16.69
C LYS A 86 18.22 -1.37 -15.90
N LYS A 87 18.92 -2.51 -15.81
CA LYS A 87 18.43 -3.68 -15.07
C LYS A 87 18.39 -3.39 -13.56
N TYR A 88 19.36 -2.66 -13.05
CA TYR A 88 19.40 -2.22 -11.65
C TYR A 88 18.22 -1.28 -11.27
N ILE A 89 17.94 -0.28 -12.10
CA ILE A 89 16.82 0.64 -11.84
C ILE A 89 15.49 -0.11 -11.90
N SER A 90 15.31 -0.98 -12.91
CA SER A 90 14.07 -1.76 -13.04
C SER A 90 13.87 -2.74 -11.88
N SER A 91 14.96 -3.34 -11.37
CA SER A 91 14.86 -4.26 -10.24
C SER A 91 14.46 -3.53 -8.97
N ARG A 92 15.06 -2.37 -8.69
CA ARG A 92 14.70 -1.48 -7.57
C ARG A 92 13.23 -1.11 -7.54
N ILE A 93 12.69 -0.67 -8.68
CA ILE A 93 11.28 -0.30 -8.80
C ILE A 93 10.41 -1.52 -8.49
N LEU A 94 10.67 -2.66 -9.13
CA LEU A 94 9.89 -3.88 -8.88
C LEU A 94 10.02 -4.39 -7.44
N ALA A 95 11.20 -4.35 -6.85
CA ALA A 95 11.45 -4.76 -5.47
C ALA A 95 10.68 -3.90 -4.47
N SER A 96 10.63 -2.58 -4.68
CA SER A 96 9.85 -1.65 -3.85
C SER A 96 8.34 -1.91 -3.94
N ILE A 97 7.83 -2.20 -5.15
CA ILE A 97 6.42 -2.53 -5.39
C ILE A 97 6.07 -3.86 -4.70
N ILE A 98 6.88 -4.89 -4.92
CA ILE A 98 6.66 -6.23 -4.34
C ILE A 98 6.71 -6.16 -2.81
N SER A 99 7.66 -5.42 -2.24
CA SER A 99 7.76 -5.25 -0.79
C SER A 99 6.49 -4.63 -0.21
N ALA A 100 5.93 -3.62 -0.89
CA ALA A 100 4.74 -2.94 -0.41
C ALA A 100 3.51 -3.83 -0.41
N VAL A 101 3.27 -4.48 -1.55
CA VAL A 101 2.15 -5.40 -1.74
C VAL A 101 2.25 -6.57 -0.75
N LEU A 102 3.45 -7.08 -0.49
CA LEU A 102 3.66 -8.20 0.43
C LEU A 102 3.33 -7.79 1.88
N VAL A 103 3.73 -6.60 2.33
CA VAL A 103 3.38 -6.10 3.69
C VAL A 103 1.87 -5.97 3.86
N CYS A 104 1.18 -5.36 2.90
CA CYS A 104 -0.26 -5.19 2.94
C CYS A 104 -0.99 -6.54 2.91
N LEU A 105 -0.77 -7.36 1.87
CA LEU A 105 -1.45 -8.65 1.72
C LEU A 105 -1.19 -9.57 2.90
N ALA A 106 0.05 -9.66 3.40
CA ALA A 106 0.34 -10.53 4.53
C ALA A 106 -0.38 -10.11 5.81
N ALA A 107 -0.45 -8.79 6.09
CA ALA A 107 -1.19 -8.27 7.24
C ALA A 107 -2.70 -8.52 7.14
N GLU A 108 -3.28 -8.35 5.95
CA GLU A 108 -4.70 -8.61 5.70
C GLU A 108 -5.06 -10.09 5.79
N ILE A 109 -4.23 -10.98 5.23
CA ILE A 109 -4.48 -12.43 5.32
C ILE A 109 -4.37 -12.88 6.78
N LEU A 110 -3.39 -12.38 7.54
CA LEU A 110 -3.29 -12.63 8.98
C LEU A 110 -4.52 -12.12 9.73
N PHE A 111 -5.05 -10.95 9.35
CA PHE A 111 -6.28 -10.41 9.91
C PHE A 111 -7.45 -11.36 9.67
N VAL A 112 -7.73 -11.73 8.42
CA VAL A 112 -8.83 -12.65 8.08
C VAL A 112 -8.67 -14.01 8.77
N MET A 113 -7.46 -14.58 8.80
CA MET A 113 -7.20 -15.85 9.48
C MET A 113 -7.51 -15.81 10.97
N VAL A 114 -7.11 -14.75 11.68
CA VAL A 114 -7.40 -14.58 13.11
C VAL A 114 -8.91 -14.49 13.33
N PHE A 115 -9.64 -13.72 12.53
CA PHE A 115 -11.09 -13.57 12.69
C PHE A 115 -11.86 -14.85 12.34
N MET A 116 -11.41 -15.62 11.35
CA MET A 116 -11.99 -16.93 11.05
C MET A 116 -11.85 -17.91 12.23
N ILE A 117 -10.74 -17.87 12.97
CA ILE A 117 -10.49 -18.77 14.10
C ILE A 117 -11.24 -18.31 15.36
N PHE A 118 -11.24 -17.02 15.66
CA PHE A 118 -11.72 -16.50 16.96
C PHE A 118 -13.18 -15.98 16.95
N GLN A 119 -13.75 -15.60 15.80
CA GLN A 119 -15.07 -14.96 15.72
C GLN A 119 -16.01 -15.60 14.68
N SER A 120 -16.16 -16.92 14.74
CA SER A 120 -17.18 -17.70 14.00
C SER A 120 -17.11 -17.64 12.46
N GLY A 121 -16.15 -16.92 11.87
CA GLY A 121 -15.90 -16.93 10.43
C GLY A 121 -17.02 -16.37 9.56
N TYR A 122 -17.96 -15.63 10.14
CA TYR A 122 -19.10 -15.09 9.40
C TYR A 122 -18.68 -13.89 8.53
N ILE A 123 -18.95 -13.99 7.23
CA ILE A 123 -18.80 -12.89 6.27
C ILE A 123 -20.21 -12.46 5.88
N GLY A 124 -20.54 -11.20 6.08
CA GLY A 124 -21.86 -10.61 5.92
C GLY A 124 -21.85 -9.39 5.00
N GLU A 125 -22.86 -8.53 5.17
CA GLU A 125 -23.21 -7.45 4.26
C GLU A 125 -22.32 -6.19 4.33
N GLY A 126 -21.37 -6.09 5.28
CA GLY A 126 -20.47 -4.94 5.36
C GLY A 126 -21.15 -3.61 5.74
N ILE A 127 -20.38 -2.51 5.75
CA ILE A 127 -20.85 -1.16 6.11
C ILE A 127 -21.62 -0.52 4.96
N TYR A 128 -21.28 -0.88 3.73
CA TYR A 128 -21.73 -0.16 2.53
C TYR A 128 -22.94 -0.78 1.83
N SER A 129 -23.66 -1.71 2.47
CA SER A 129 -24.80 -2.42 1.87
C SER A 129 -25.88 -1.49 1.30
N GLU A 130 -26.12 -0.35 1.94
CA GLU A 130 -27.16 0.61 1.52
C GLU A 130 -26.75 1.50 0.34
N ALA A 131 -25.45 1.60 0.04
CA ALA A 131 -24.90 2.47 -1.01
C ALA A 131 -24.57 1.72 -2.32
N LEU A 132 -25.09 0.50 -2.49
CA LEU A 132 -24.72 -0.43 -3.56
C LEU A 132 -25.43 -0.20 -4.89
N ASN A 133 -26.54 0.54 -4.93
CA ASN A 133 -27.38 0.66 -6.14
C ASN A 133 -26.57 1.16 -7.34
N GLY A 134 -26.46 0.33 -8.39
CA GLY A 134 -25.73 0.61 -9.62
C GLY A 134 -24.22 0.30 -9.58
N THR A 135 -23.72 -0.32 -8.51
CA THR A 135 -22.31 -0.69 -8.36
C THR A 135 -22.04 -2.14 -8.77
N PHE A 136 -20.79 -2.47 -9.12
CA PHE A 136 -20.39 -3.85 -9.44
C PHE A 136 -20.68 -4.85 -8.31
N TYR A 137 -20.71 -4.35 -7.07
CA TYR A 137 -20.89 -5.16 -5.89
C TYR A 137 -22.33 -5.63 -5.70
N GLU A 138 -23.33 -4.89 -6.18
CA GLU A 138 -24.77 -5.16 -6.01
C GLU A 138 -25.14 -6.62 -6.36
N VAL A 139 -24.67 -7.11 -7.51
CA VAL A 139 -24.93 -8.48 -7.99
C VAL A 139 -24.41 -9.57 -7.04
N PHE A 140 -23.33 -9.29 -6.31
CA PHE A 140 -22.75 -10.24 -5.35
C PHE A 140 -23.44 -10.19 -3.99
N TYR A 141 -23.88 -8.99 -3.58
CA TYR A 141 -24.67 -8.83 -2.36
C TYR A 141 -26.06 -9.47 -2.50
N GLU A 142 -26.71 -9.34 -3.67
CA GLU A 142 -27.98 -10.03 -3.96
C GLU A 142 -27.88 -11.56 -3.93
N LYS A 143 -26.70 -12.11 -4.26
CA LYS A 143 -26.43 -13.55 -4.22
C LYS A 143 -25.91 -14.05 -2.86
N HIS A 144 -25.79 -13.15 -1.87
CA HIS A 144 -25.15 -13.44 -0.58
C HIS A 144 -23.70 -13.96 -0.70
N GLU A 145 -22.98 -13.59 -1.77
CA GLU A 145 -21.59 -13.99 -2.03
C GLU A 145 -20.60 -12.89 -1.61
N TYR A 146 -20.39 -12.72 -0.30
CA TYR A 146 -19.61 -11.60 0.26
C TYR A 146 -18.07 -11.76 0.17
N ILE A 147 -17.59 -12.94 -0.25
CA ILE A 147 -16.15 -13.20 -0.42
C ILE A 147 -15.55 -12.35 -1.54
N VAL A 148 -16.28 -12.15 -2.64
CA VAL A 148 -15.79 -11.37 -3.79
C VAL A 148 -15.58 -9.90 -3.42
N PRO A 149 -16.55 -9.20 -2.80
CA PRO A 149 -16.34 -7.86 -2.25
C PRO A 149 -15.12 -7.75 -1.32
N LEU A 150 -14.92 -8.73 -0.42
CA LEU A 150 -13.79 -8.76 0.49
C LEU A 150 -12.45 -8.80 -0.25
N ILE A 151 -12.30 -9.73 -1.20
CA ILE A 151 -11.07 -9.86 -2.01
C ILE A 151 -10.79 -8.58 -2.80
N CYS A 152 -11.83 -7.96 -3.37
CA CYS A 152 -11.68 -6.70 -4.09
C CYS A 152 -11.19 -5.56 -3.19
N LYS A 153 -11.67 -5.47 -1.95
CA LYS A 153 -11.25 -4.43 -1.00
C LYS A 153 -9.83 -4.66 -0.48
N MET A 154 -9.46 -5.90 -0.19
CA MET A 154 -8.07 -6.31 0.11
C MET A 154 -7.11 -5.95 -1.04
N TYR A 155 -7.53 -6.22 -2.28
CA TYR A 155 -6.76 -5.84 -3.46
C TYR A 155 -6.57 -4.31 -3.56
N ALA A 156 -7.63 -3.52 -3.38
CA ALA A 156 -7.55 -2.06 -3.43
C ALA A 156 -6.60 -1.49 -2.36
N PHE A 157 -6.67 -2.00 -1.13
CA PHE A 157 -5.79 -1.59 -0.03
C PHE A 157 -4.33 -1.98 -0.30
N SER A 158 -4.08 -3.16 -0.83
CA SER A 158 -2.73 -3.62 -1.15
C SER A 158 -2.06 -2.82 -2.27
N ILE A 159 -2.82 -2.40 -3.28
CA ILE A 159 -2.28 -1.54 -4.34
C ILE A 159 -2.05 -0.12 -3.82
N TYR A 160 -2.88 0.36 -2.89
CA TYR A 160 -2.72 1.69 -2.33
C TYR A 160 -1.33 1.92 -1.71
N GLY A 161 -0.71 0.90 -1.12
CA GLY A 161 0.66 0.96 -0.61
C GLY A 161 1.75 1.21 -1.66
N ILE A 162 1.49 0.90 -2.94
CA ILE A 162 2.50 0.95 -4.01
C ILE A 162 2.99 2.37 -4.26
N ILE A 163 2.09 3.35 -4.35
CA ILE A 163 2.45 4.76 -4.60
C ILE A 163 3.42 5.27 -3.54
N TRP A 164 3.16 4.95 -2.27
CA TRP A 164 3.96 5.43 -1.14
C TRP A 164 5.34 4.78 -1.09
N SER A 165 5.43 3.51 -1.46
CA SER A 165 6.71 2.82 -1.63
C SER A 165 7.57 3.43 -2.74
N LEU A 166 6.96 3.76 -3.89
CA LEU A 166 7.65 4.43 -4.99
C LEU A 166 8.04 5.87 -4.61
N PHE A 167 7.22 6.57 -3.84
CA PHE A 167 7.58 7.89 -3.33
C PHE A 167 8.79 7.83 -2.41
N ALA A 168 8.87 6.84 -1.52
CA ALA A 168 10.04 6.60 -0.70
C ALA A 168 11.29 6.29 -1.53
N LEU A 169 11.14 5.54 -2.64
CA LEU A 169 12.22 5.26 -3.58
C LEU A 169 12.75 6.55 -4.24
N VAL A 170 11.88 7.50 -4.55
CA VAL A 170 12.31 8.83 -5.03
C VAL A 170 13.11 9.56 -3.95
N LEU A 171 12.60 9.57 -2.70
CA LEU A 171 13.27 10.24 -1.58
C LEU A 171 14.63 9.62 -1.25
N SER A 172 14.79 8.31 -1.37
CA SER A 172 16.08 7.64 -1.14
C SER A 172 17.12 7.96 -2.22
N CYS A 173 16.69 8.42 -3.39
CA CYS A 173 17.60 8.92 -4.41
C CYS A 173 18.19 10.29 -4.03
N PHE A 174 17.42 11.14 -3.35
CA PHE A 174 17.83 12.49 -2.94
C PHE A 174 18.54 12.52 -1.59
N THR A 175 18.12 11.66 -0.67
CA THR A 175 18.61 11.67 0.72
C THR A 175 19.19 10.33 1.11
N GLY A 176 20.38 10.34 1.72
CA GLY A 176 21.00 9.15 2.30
C GLY A 176 20.46 8.79 3.69
N ASN A 177 19.52 9.58 4.21
CA ASN A 177 19.03 9.45 5.58
C ASN A 177 17.81 8.52 5.64
N LYS A 178 17.98 7.35 6.27
CA LYS A 178 16.93 6.33 6.46
C LYS A 178 15.66 6.86 7.13
N TYR A 179 15.77 7.84 8.03
CA TYR A 179 14.62 8.41 8.74
C TYR A 179 13.76 9.28 7.83
N VAL A 180 14.38 10.05 6.92
CA VAL A 180 13.67 10.89 5.95
C VAL A 180 12.95 10.03 4.93
N VAL A 181 13.58 8.94 4.49
CA VAL A 181 12.97 7.98 3.55
C VAL A 181 11.75 7.29 4.17
N ALA A 182 11.80 6.95 5.46
CA ALA A 182 10.68 6.30 6.16
C ALA A 182 9.55 7.28 6.52
N ALA A 183 9.86 8.49 6.99
CA ALA A 183 8.85 9.47 7.43
C ALA A 183 8.27 10.32 6.29
N GLY A 184 9.01 10.50 5.19
CA GLY A 184 8.59 11.35 4.08
C GLY A 184 7.27 10.95 3.42
N PRO A 185 7.00 9.67 3.13
CA PRO A 185 5.73 9.21 2.56
C PRO A 185 4.53 9.50 3.46
N PHE A 186 4.70 9.37 4.78
CA PHE A 186 3.68 9.70 5.76
C PHE A 186 3.33 11.20 5.75
N LEU A 187 4.35 12.06 5.79
CA LEU A 187 4.15 13.51 5.73
C LEU A 187 3.56 13.95 4.39
N ALA A 188 3.96 13.31 3.29
CA ALA A 188 3.42 13.59 1.97
C ALA A 188 1.94 13.19 1.86
N GLN A 189 1.54 12.05 2.43
CA GLN A 189 0.14 11.64 2.47
C GLN A 189 -0.70 12.64 3.25
N THR A 190 -0.31 12.98 4.48
CA THR A 190 -1.09 13.89 5.33
C THR A 190 -1.22 15.27 4.71
N ALA A 191 -0.13 15.80 4.14
CA ALA A 191 -0.17 17.07 3.42
C ALA A 191 -1.11 17.00 2.21
N PHE A 192 -1.02 15.95 1.40
CA PHE A 192 -1.83 15.82 0.19
C PHE A 192 -3.32 15.62 0.50
N SER A 193 -3.65 14.86 1.54
CA SER A 193 -5.03 14.72 2.02
C SER A 193 -5.59 16.08 2.48
N PHE A 194 -4.82 16.86 3.23
CA PHE A 194 -5.22 18.19 3.69
C PHE A 194 -5.44 19.17 2.52
N PHE A 195 -4.54 19.17 1.53
CA PHE A 195 -4.71 19.99 0.32
C PHE A 195 -5.94 19.57 -0.48
N SER A 196 -6.18 18.27 -0.63
CA SER A 196 -7.35 17.77 -1.36
C SER A 196 -8.66 18.21 -0.71
N GLU A 197 -8.74 18.18 0.62
CA GLU A 197 -9.90 18.67 1.37
C GLU A 197 -10.08 20.19 1.24
N LEU A 198 -8.99 20.95 1.31
CA LEU A 198 -9.02 22.41 1.19
C LEU A 198 -9.54 22.88 -0.19
N PHE A 199 -9.19 22.19 -1.27
CA PHE A 199 -9.58 22.55 -2.64
C PHE A 199 -10.86 21.84 -3.12
N GLY A 200 -11.51 21.01 -2.30
CA GLY A 200 -12.71 20.26 -2.69
C GLY A 200 -12.47 19.21 -3.80
N LEU A 201 -11.21 18.81 -4.02
CA LEU A 201 -10.83 17.83 -5.04
C LEU A 201 -10.96 16.41 -4.50
N HIS A 202 -12.19 16.01 -4.16
CA HIS A 202 -12.49 14.74 -3.50
C HIS A 202 -12.08 13.51 -4.35
N LEU A 203 -12.12 13.58 -5.68
CA LEU A 203 -11.69 12.46 -6.54
C LEU A 203 -10.18 12.21 -6.54
N LEU A 204 -9.36 13.21 -6.21
CA LEU A 204 -7.91 13.07 -6.18
C LEU A 204 -7.38 12.67 -4.80
N ASN A 205 -8.24 12.61 -3.77
CA ASN A 205 -7.77 12.34 -2.41
C ASN A 205 -7.27 10.89 -2.27
N PRO A 206 -5.99 10.68 -1.90
CA PRO A 206 -5.46 9.35 -1.66
C PRO A 206 -6.18 8.65 -0.50
N GLY A 207 -6.74 9.40 0.46
CA GLY A 207 -7.55 8.84 1.55
C GLY A 207 -8.87 8.21 1.09
N LEU A 208 -9.41 8.61 -0.06
CA LEU A 208 -10.65 8.07 -0.63
C LEU A 208 -10.41 6.84 -1.54
N LEU A 209 -9.17 6.60 -1.98
CA LEU A 209 -8.78 5.43 -2.79
C LEU A 209 -8.92 4.09 -2.06
N LEU A 210 -9.13 4.12 -0.74
CA LEU A 210 -9.50 2.97 0.07
C LEU A 210 -10.99 2.58 -0.10
N ILE A 211 -11.63 3.01 -1.20
CA ILE A 211 -13.05 2.80 -1.51
C ILE A 211 -13.91 3.35 -0.36
N LYS A 212 -13.69 4.62 -0.01
CA LYS A 212 -14.48 5.34 1.01
C LYS A 212 -15.38 6.38 0.34
N GLY A 213 -16.52 6.67 0.97
CA GLY A 213 -17.36 7.82 0.63
C GLY A 213 -17.84 7.82 -0.84
N PRO A 214 -17.75 8.94 -1.57
CA PRO A 214 -18.37 9.09 -2.89
C PRO A 214 -17.76 8.20 -3.99
N ILE A 215 -16.57 7.62 -3.76
CA ILE A 215 -15.91 6.71 -4.71
C ILE A 215 -16.61 5.35 -4.77
N HIS A 216 -17.31 4.95 -3.71
CA HIS A 216 -18.07 3.71 -3.69
C HIS A 216 -19.25 3.72 -4.68
N GLY A 217 -19.86 4.90 -4.89
CA GLY A 217 -20.97 5.11 -5.83
C GLY A 217 -20.56 5.36 -7.28
N LEU A 218 -19.27 5.30 -7.63
CA LEU A 218 -18.82 5.40 -9.02
C LEU A 218 -19.07 4.09 -9.78
N ILE A 219 -19.23 4.19 -11.10
CA ILE A 219 -19.44 3.04 -12.00
C ILE A 219 -18.39 1.94 -11.70
N TYR A 220 -18.86 0.71 -11.52
CA TYR A 220 -18.08 -0.46 -11.08
C TYR A 220 -17.55 -0.43 -9.63
N GLY A 221 -18.17 0.33 -8.73
CA GLY A 221 -17.80 0.32 -7.30
C GLY A 221 -16.44 0.96 -7.01
N GLY A 222 -15.94 1.83 -7.89
CA GLY A 222 -14.69 2.56 -7.71
C GLY A 222 -13.39 1.78 -7.97
N LEU A 223 -13.44 0.44 -8.14
CA LEU A 223 -12.26 -0.41 -8.40
C LEU A 223 -11.45 0.03 -9.63
N ILE A 224 -12.13 0.33 -10.73
CA ILE A 224 -11.48 0.79 -11.97
C ILE A 224 -10.78 2.12 -11.74
N HIS A 225 -11.41 3.02 -10.97
CA HIS A 225 -10.80 4.30 -10.64
C HIS A 225 -9.54 4.14 -9.78
N VAL A 226 -9.59 3.28 -8.76
CA VAL A 226 -8.43 2.98 -7.91
C VAL A 226 -7.30 2.37 -8.73
N THR A 227 -7.56 1.36 -9.54
CA THR A 227 -6.54 0.71 -10.37
C THR A 227 -5.92 1.67 -11.38
N LEU A 228 -6.72 2.48 -12.07
CA LEU A 228 -6.21 3.48 -13.02
C LEU A 228 -5.33 4.52 -12.33
N TYR A 229 -5.78 5.07 -11.19
CA TYR A 229 -5.00 6.04 -10.41
C TYR A 229 -3.61 5.48 -10.05
N GLN A 230 -3.56 4.21 -9.66
CA GLN A 230 -2.34 3.53 -9.27
C GLN A 230 -1.41 3.28 -10.46
N ILE A 231 -1.96 2.91 -11.62
CA ILE A 231 -1.19 2.80 -12.88
C ILE A 231 -0.55 4.15 -13.24
N TYR A 232 -1.33 5.24 -13.20
CA TYR A 232 -0.79 6.58 -13.44
C TYR A 232 0.30 6.96 -12.44
N GLY A 233 0.09 6.66 -11.15
CA GLY A 233 1.09 6.88 -10.09
C GLY A 233 2.39 6.10 -10.33
N ILE A 234 2.30 4.83 -10.72
CA ILE A 234 3.47 3.98 -11.03
C ILE A 234 4.23 4.51 -12.23
N VAL A 235 3.54 4.95 -13.29
CA VAL A 235 4.19 5.50 -14.50
C VAL A 235 4.90 6.82 -14.18
N ILE A 236 4.25 7.72 -13.45
CA ILE A 236 4.83 9.03 -13.11
C ILE A 236 6.00 8.86 -12.15
N LEU A 237 5.81 8.19 -11.00
CA LEU A 237 6.89 8.03 -10.02
C LEU A 237 8.00 7.12 -10.54
N GLY A 238 7.66 6.05 -11.27
CA GLY A 238 8.64 5.16 -11.90
C GLY A 238 9.50 5.88 -12.94
N SER A 239 8.92 6.75 -13.76
CA SER A 239 9.68 7.57 -14.72
C SER A 239 10.59 8.59 -14.02
N ILE A 240 10.13 9.22 -12.93
CA ILE A 240 10.95 10.14 -12.12
C ILE A 240 12.15 9.41 -11.53
N VAL A 241 11.95 8.24 -10.91
CA VAL A 241 13.03 7.38 -10.39
C VAL A 241 14.01 7.02 -11.50
N TRP A 242 13.49 6.62 -12.66
CA TRP A 242 14.31 6.26 -13.81
C TRP A 242 15.21 7.40 -14.26
N ILE A 243 14.67 8.62 -14.37
CA ILE A 243 15.43 9.81 -14.78
C ILE A 243 16.50 10.15 -13.74
N ILE A 244 16.15 10.16 -12.45
CA ILE A 244 17.08 10.55 -11.38
C ILE A 244 18.21 9.54 -11.24
N MET A 245 17.89 8.23 -11.17
CA MET A 245 18.91 7.19 -11.06
C MET A 245 19.80 7.13 -12.30
N SER A 246 19.23 7.31 -13.50
CA SER A 246 20.03 7.36 -14.74
C SER A 246 21.01 8.54 -14.75
N ARG A 247 20.62 9.72 -14.22
CA ARG A 247 21.53 10.87 -14.09
C ARG A 247 22.63 10.61 -13.06
N ARG A 248 22.28 10.01 -11.91
CA ARG A 248 23.24 9.70 -10.85
C ARG A 248 24.30 8.68 -11.29
N ILE A 249 23.93 7.69 -12.11
CA ILE A 249 24.86 6.69 -12.65
C ILE A 249 25.76 7.28 -13.74
N LYS A 250 25.31 8.28 -14.52
CA LYS A 250 26.14 8.93 -15.54
C LYS A 250 27.16 9.92 -14.96
N ASN A 251 26.87 10.50 -13.80
CA ASN A 251 27.67 11.56 -13.19
C ASN A 251 28.62 11.08 -12.07
N GLY A 252 28.63 9.77 -11.75
CA GLY A 252 29.45 9.18 -10.69
C GLY A 252 30.34 8.08 -11.23
#